data_AF-A0A5K0XPZ7-F1
#
_entry.id   AF-A0A5K0XPZ7-F1
#
_cell.length_a   1.000
_cell.length_b   1.000
_cell.length_c   1.000
_cell.angle_alpha   90.00
_cell.angle_beta   90.00
_cell.angle_gamma   90.00
#
_symmetry.space_group_name_H-M   'P 1'
#
loop_
_entity.id
_entity.type
_entity.pdbx_description
1 polymer ?
#
loop_
_entity_poly.entity_id
_entity_poly.type
_entity_poly.pdbx_seq_one_letter_code
_entity_poly.pdbx_strand_id
1 'polypeptide(L)' 'VVKKVPVLAGVCGTDPFRRMDYFLRQLETVGFCGVQNFPTVGLFDGNFRQNIEETGMGYG' A
#
# COMPACT_ATOMS: atom_id res chain seq x y z
N VAL A 1 9.47 11.03 17.54
CA VAL A 1 8.95 11.19 16.16
C VAL A 1 8.93 12.67 15.81
N VAL A 2 9.33 13.03 14.59
CA VAL A 2 9.59 14.40 14.12
C VAL A 2 8.32 15.26 14.27
N LYS A 3 8.35 16.31 15.11
CA LYS A 3 7.13 17.06 15.48
C LYS A 3 6.62 18.05 14.41
N LYS A 4 7.43 18.34 13.38
CA LYS A 4 7.15 19.41 12.41
C LYS A 4 7.01 18.93 10.97
N VAL A 5 7.40 17.69 10.67
CA VAL A 5 7.42 17.17 9.31
C VAL A 5 6.40 16.03 9.23
N PRO A 6 5.42 16.11 8.29
CA PRO A 6 4.47 15.03 8.08
C PRO A 6 5.18 13.72 7.71
N VAL A 7 4.73 12.61 8.28
CA VAL A 7 5.26 11.27 7.99
C VAL A 7 4.14 10.44 7.36
N LEU A 8 4.41 9.92 6.16
CA LEU A 8 3.51 9.02 5.45
C LEU A 8 3.96 7.57 5.62
N ALA A 9 3.01 6.64 5.64
CA ALA A 9 3.29 5.21 5.62
C ALA A 9 3.32 4.67 4.19
N GLY A 10 4.34 3.89 3.85
CA GLY A 10 4.30 3.02 2.67
C GLY A 10 3.37 1.83 2.95
N VAL A 11 2.34 1.66 2.12
CA VAL A 11 1.35 0.59 2.24
C VAL A 11 1.34 -0.27 0.99
N CYS A 12 1.55 -1.57 1.15
CA CYS A 12 1.31 -2.56 0.10
C CYS A 12 -0.21 -2.75 -0.06
N GLY A 13 -0.81 -2.08 -1.04
CA GLY A 13 -2.27 -2.11 -1.22
C GLY A 13 -2.84 -3.47 -1.65
N THR A 14 -1.99 -4.36 -2.17
CA THR A 14 -2.37 -5.65 -2.74
C THR A 14 -2.00 -6.83 -1.84
N ASP A 15 -1.67 -6.59 -0.57
CA ASP A 15 -1.38 -7.63 0.42
C ASP A 15 -2.65 -8.46 0.72
N PRO A 16 -2.69 -9.76 0.36
CA PRO A 16 -3.88 -10.59 0.49
C PRO A 16 -4.19 -10.99 1.95
N PHE A 17 -3.27 -10.74 2.88
CA PHE A 17 -3.45 -11.05 4.31
C PHE A 17 -3.85 -9.84 5.14
N ARG A 18 -3.96 -8.66 4.52
CA ARG A 18 -4.30 -7.41 5.20
C ARG A 18 -5.73 -6.98 4.87
N ARG A 19 -6.50 -6.75 5.93
CA ARG A 19 -7.74 -5.98 5.86
C ARG A 19 -7.42 -4.49 5.82
N MET A 20 -7.44 -3.90 4.63
CA MET A 20 -6.99 -2.51 4.42
C MET A 20 -7.81 -1.47 5.18
N ASP A 21 -9.13 -1.65 5.26
CA ASP A 21 -10.04 -0.80 6.04
C ASP A 21 -9.57 -0.66 7.50
N TYR A 22 -9.25 -1.78 8.14
CA TYR A 22 -8.78 -1.83 9.51
C TYR A 22 -7.34 -1.31 9.62
N PHE A 23 -6.47 -1.73 8.72
CA PHE A 23 -5.04 -1.36 8.76
C PHE A 23 -4.83 0.15 8.59
N LEU A 24 -5.56 0.80 7.68
CA LEU A 24 -5.47 2.25 7.49
C LEU A 24 -5.89 3.02 8.75
N ARG A 25 -6.92 2.55 9.47
CA ARG A 25 -7.30 3.11 10.78
C ARG A 25 -6.22 2.95 11.85
N GLN A 26 -5.50 1.83 11.83
CA GLN A 26 -4.35 1.64 12.73
C GLN A 26 -3.23 2.64 12.43
N LEU A 27 -2.91 2.88 11.14
CA LEU A 27 -1.89 3.86 10.74
C LEU A 27 -2.26 5.29 11.16
N GLU A 28 -3.52 5.67 10.98
CA GLU A 28 -4.06 6.94 11.47
C GLU A 28 -3.91 7.06 13.00
N THR A 29 -4.26 6.00 13.74
CA THR A 29 -4.14 5.95 15.22
C THR A 29 -2.68 6.04 15.69
N VAL A 30 -1.73 5.45 14.96
CA VAL A 30 -0.29 5.55 15.24
C VAL A 30 0.25 6.97 15.01
N GLY A 31 -0.44 7.77 14.17
CA GLY A 31 -0.08 9.17 13.90
C GLY A 31 0.58 9.41 12.55
N PHE A 32 0.44 8.49 11.58
CA PHE A 32 0.79 8.79 10.19
C PHE A 32 -0.19 9.81 9.60
N CYS A 33 0.31 10.78 8.85
CA CYS A 33 -0.52 11.84 8.25
C CYS A 33 -1.12 11.45 6.89
N GLY A 34 -0.73 10.29 6.35
CA GLY A 34 -1.13 9.82 5.05
C GLY A 34 -0.45 8.52 4.67
N VAL A 35 -0.76 8.03 3.48
CA VAL A 35 -0.21 6.77 2.94
C VAL A 35 0.28 6.97 1.51
N GLN A 36 1.24 6.14 1.11
CA GLN A 36 1.70 5.99 -0.26
C GLN A 36 1.62 4.50 -0.61
N ASN A 37 1.11 4.16 -1.78
CA ASN A 37 1.08 2.78 -2.27
C ASN A 37 2.49 2.30 -2.60
N PHE A 38 3.23 1.84 -1.60
CA PHE A 38 4.57 1.31 -1.75
C PHE A 38 4.78 0.15 -0.77
N PRO A 39 5.20 -1.05 -1.23
CA PRO A 39 5.49 -1.44 -2.62
C PRO A 39 4.29 -1.31 -3.59
N THR A 40 4.57 -1.22 -4.89
CA THR A 40 3.55 -0.96 -5.92
C THR A 40 3.75 -1.80 -7.16
N VAL A 41 2.67 -2.41 -7.66
CA VAL A 41 2.74 -3.25 -8.86
C VAL A 41 2.94 -2.45 -10.15
N GLY A 42 2.75 -1.13 -10.08
CA GLY A 42 3.05 -0.17 -11.15
C GLY A 42 4.51 -0.14 -11.58
N LEU A 43 5.43 -0.70 -10.79
CA LEU A 43 6.85 -0.84 -11.16
C LEU A 43 7.14 -2.12 -11.95
N PHE A 44 6.20 -3.06 -12.04
CA PHE A 44 6.34 -4.26 -12.85
C PHE A 44 5.69 -4.08 -14.22
N ASP A 45 6.31 -4.68 -15.24
CA ASP A 45 5.87 -4.67 -16.64
C ASP A 45 5.82 -6.09 -17.26
N GLY A 46 5.48 -6.15 -18.54
CA GLY A 46 5.44 -7.37 -19.34
C GLY A 46 4.52 -8.47 -18.80
N ASN A 47 4.85 -9.72 -19.13
CA ASN A 47 4.07 -10.89 -18.72
C ASN A 47 3.99 -11.03 -17.20
N PHE A 48 5.00 -10.55 -16.46
CA PHE A 48 4.98 -10.62 -15.00
C PHE A 48 3.90 -9.70 -14.42
N ARG A 49 3.78 -8.47 -14.92
CA ARG A 49 2.66 -7.58 -14.54
C ARG A 49 1.31 -8.18 -14.91
N GLN A 50 1.18 -8.74 -16.10
CA GLN A 50 -0.06 -9.38 -16.53
C GLN A 50 -0.47 -10.51 -15.58
N ASN A 51 0.47 -11.40 -15.21
CA ASN A 51 0.20 -12.49 -14.27
C ASN A 51 -0.22 -11.99 -12.88
N ILE A 52 0.32 -10.87 -12.41
CA ILE A 52 -0.05 -10.24 -11.13
C ILE A 52 -1.50 -9.71 -11.20
N GLU A 53 -1.88 -9.05 -12.29
CA GLU A 53 -3.26 -8.57 -12.51
C GLU A 53 -4.25 -9.73 -12.55
N GLU A 54 -3.94 -10.78 -13.33
CA GLU A 54 -4.81 -11.95 -13.51
C GLU A 54 -5.03 -12.77 -12.24
N THR A 55 -4.13 -12.63 -11.24
CA THR A 55 -4.22 -13.34 -9.95
C THR A 55 -4.80 -12.48 -8.82
N GLY A 56 -5.33 -11.29 -9.14
CA GLY A 56 -6.00 -10.42 -8.17
C GLY A 56 -5.05 -9.62 -7.26
N MET A 57 -3.76 -9.57 -7.60
CA MET A 57 -2.75 -8.74 -6.91
C MET A 57 -2.46 -7.43 -7.66
N GLY A 58 -3.27 -7.12 -8.67
CA GLY A 58 -3.14 -5.95 -9.53
C GLY A 58 -3.92 -4.72 -9.05
N TYR A 59 -4.17 -3.77 -9.95
CA TYR A 59 -5.00 -2.59 -9.64
C TYR A 59 -6.48 -2.75 -10.04
N GLY A 60 -6.79 -3.72 -10.90
CA GLY A 60 -8.13 -3.94 -11.45
C GLY A 60 -8.28 -3.45 -12.88
#